data_AF-A0A7W8K3B5-F1
#
_entry.id   AF-A0A7W8K3B5-F1
#
_cell.length_a   1.000
_cell.length_b   1.000
_cell.length_c   1.000
_cell.angle_alpha   90.00
_cell.angle_beta   90.00
_cell.angle_gamma   90.00
#
_symmetry.space_group_name_H-M   'P 1'
#
loop_
_entity.id
_entity.type
_entity.pdbx_description
1 polymer ?
#
loop_
_entity_poly.entity_id
_entity_poly.type
_entity_poly.pdbx_seq_one_letter_code
_entity_poly.pdbx_strand_id
1 'polypeptide(L)'
;MTVKITVPPVLPMKQEPTLTPYILDTRRPERAPKKLSAALAEPVSEDSLSSFHRDIADHISNAYCDGATFAKLLRRGQSMLGLDARRVHAILSMALERLHAVNEQALLDELDALLHVCTDAEKKIDKKERIDALQTVCKARPGVKKGMDPAIAERFITDFCRRNSVRERSGLWGWKVL
;
A
#
# COMPACT_ATOMS: atom_id res chain seq x y z
N MET A 1 33.49 -5.30 -76.94
CA MET A 1 32.73 -5.78 -75.78
C MET A 1 32.14 -4.56 -75.08
N THR A 2 30.83 -4.35 -75.22
CA THR A 2 30.17 -3.10 -74.82
C THR A 2 29.34 -3.38 -73.56
N VAL A 3 29.73 -2.78 -72.44
CA VAL A 3 29.06 -2.98 -71.14
C VAL A 3 27.86 -2.01 -71.07
N LYS A 4 26.64 -2.54 -71.09
CA LYS A 4 25.42 -1.76 -70.81
C LYS A 4 25.27 -1.61 -69.30
N ILE A 5 25.40 -0.38 -68.81
CA ILE A 5 25.11 -0.03 -67.41
C ILE A 5 23.64 0.39 -67.35
N THR A 6 22.84 -0.38 -66.63
CA THR A 6 21.43 -0.09 -66.36
C THR A 6 21.34 0.74 -65.08
N VAL A 7 20.86 1.98 -65.18
CA VAL A 7 20.63 2.86 -64.02
C VAL A 7 19.23 2.57 -63.45
N PRO A 8 19.06 2.41 -62.13
CA PRO A 8 17.75 2.16 -61.53
C PRO A 8 16.85 3.41 -61.57
N PRO A 9 15.51 3.23 -61.53
CA PRO A 9 14.56 4.32 -61.62
C PRO A 9 14.56 5.15 -60.32
N VAL A 10 14.53 6.48 -60.48
CA VAL A 10 14.39 7.46 -59.40
C VAL A 10 12.93 7.42 -58.91
N LEU A 11 12.74 7.06 -57.64
CA LEU A 11 11.43 7.12 -56.99
C LEU A 11 11.01 8.58 -56.78
N PRO A 12 9.73 8.94 -57.01
CA PRO A 12 9.26 10.30 -56.76
C PRO A 12 9.30 10.62 -55.25
N MET A 13 9.82 11.80 -54.92
CA MET A 13 9.83 12.34 -53.56
C MET A 13 8.39 12.40 -53.02
N LYS A 14 8.16 11.74 -51.88
CA LYS A 14 6.93 11.94 -51.09
C LYS A 14 6.93 13.40 -50.61
N GLN A 15 5.88 14.13 -50.98
CA GLN A 15 5.59 15.44 -50.40
C GLN A 15 5.41 15.30 -48.89
N GLU A 16 6.19 16.06 -48.14
CA GLU A 16 6.03 16.24 -46.70
C GLU A 16 4.63 16.80 -46.40
N PRO A 17 3.88 16.22 -45.44
CA PRO A 17 2.61 16.78 -45.05
C PRO A 17 2.84 18.13 -44.38
N THR A 18 2.22 19.16 -44.95
CA THR A 18 2.21 20.52 -44.42
C THR A 18 1.67 20.49 -42.99
N LEU A 19 2.51 20.83 -42.03
CA LEU A 19 2.14 20.94 -40.61
C LEU A 19 1.09 22.04 -40.47
N THR A 20 -0.18 21.64 -40.34
CA THR A 20 -1.23 22.52 -39.84
C THR A 20 -0.87 22.94 -38.41
N PRO A 21 -0.88 24.24 -38.08
CA PRO A 21 -0.62 24.69 -36.72
C PRO A 21 -1.66 24.06 -35.79
N TYR A 22 -1.19 23.38 -34.75
CA TYR A 22 -2.02 22.91 -33.64
C TYR A 22 -2.64 24.15 -32.98
N ILE A 23 -3.90 24.45 -33.32
CA ILE A 23 -4.73 25.28 -32.48
C ILE A 23 -5.02 24.42 -31.24
N LEU A 24 -4.46 24.81 -30.10
CA LEU A 24 -4.80 24.23 -28.81
C LEU A 24 -6.27 24.60 -28.53
N ASP A 25 -7.18 23.71 -28.90
CA ASP A 25 -8.58 23.83 -28.52
C ASP A 25 -8.68 23.57 -27.01
N THR A 26 -8.63 24.63 -26.22
CA THR A 26 -8.77 24.57 -24.76
C THR A 26 -10.21 24.32 -24.31
N ARG A 27 -11.14 24.03 -25.23
CA ARG A 27 -12.50 23.65 -24.89
C ARG A 27 -12.54 22.17 -24.51
N ARG A 28 -12.14 21.93 -23.26
CA ARG A 28 -12.49 20.74 -22.48
C ARG A 28 -13.98 20.47 -22.68
N PRO A 29 -14.41 19.30 -23.18
CA PRO A 29 -15.82 18.97 -23.20
C PRO A 29 -16.28 19.00 -21.74
N GLU A 30 -17.21 19.91 -21.46
CA GLU A 30 -17.84 20.11 -20.18
C GLU A 30 -18.55 18.78 -19.83
N ARG A 31 -17.83 17.90 -19.12
CA ARG A 31 -18.46 16.77 -18.45
C ARG A 31 -19.43 17.40 -17.46
N ALA A 32 -20.71 17.31 -17.80
CA ALA A 32 -21.81 17.69 -16.93
C ALA A 32 -21.47 17.28 -15.50
N PRO A 33 -21.54 18.20 -14.53
CA PRO A 33 -21.32 17.82 -13.15
C PRO A 33 -22.42 16.82 -12.80
N LYS A 34 -22.07 15.53 -12.74
CA LYS A 34 -22.84 14.57 -11.97
C LYS A 34 -22.86 15.14 -10.56
N LYS A 35 -23.97 15.79 -10.20
CA LYS A 35 -24.37 16.03 -8.82
C LYS A 35 -24.46 14.66 -8.14
N LEU A 36 -23.30 14.12 -7.76
CA LEU A 36 -23.20 13.34 -6.55
C LEU A 36 -23.40 14.36 -5.45
N SER A 37 -24.66 14.59 -5.10
CA SER A 37 -25.01 14.99 -3.75
C SER A 37 -24.49 13.87 -2.85
N ALA A 38 -23.20 13.93 -2.52
CA ALA A 38 -22.69 13.33 -1.32
C ALA A 38 -23.53 13.98 -0.22
N ALA A 39 -24.54 13.26 0.26
CA ALA A 39 -25.25 13.65 1.45
C ALA A 39 -24.17 13.99 2.47
N LEU A 40 -24.13 15.26 2.90
CA LEU A 40 -23.22 15.72 3.93
C LEU A 40 -23.35 14.74 5.08
N ALA A 41 -22.31 13.94 5.28
CA ALA A 41 -22.35 12.93 6.33
C ALA A 41 -22.63 13.65 7.63
N GLU A 42 -23.67 13.22 8.33
CA GLU A 42 -24.08 13.87 9.57
C GLU A 42 -22.87 13.98 10.51
N PRO A 43 -22.72 15.13 11.19
CA PRO A 43 -21.62 15.30 12.13
C PRO A 43 -21.74 14.24 13.22
N VAL A 44 -20.65 13.50 13.42
CA VAL A 44 -20.56 12.49 14.48
C VAL A 44 -20.74 13.19 15.81
N SER A 45 -21.61 12.67 16.67
CA SER A 45 -21.79 13.21 18.01
C SER A 45 -20.47 13.18 18.79
N GLU A 46 -20.11 14.30 19.39
CA GLU A 46 -18.87 14.47 20.15
C GLU A 46 -18.81 13.50 21.35
N ASP A 47 -19.96 13.21 21.97
CA ASP A 47 -20.08 12.24 23.06
C ASP A 47 -19.76 10.82 22.61
N SER A 48 -20.28 10.41 21.45
CA SER A 48 -20.04 9.09 20.86
C SER A 48 -18.56 8.91 20.51
N LEU A 49 -17.93 9.94 19.92
CA LEU A 49 -16.51 9.93 19.59
C LEU A 49 -15.64 9.84 20.85
N SER A 50 -15.95 10.64 21.87
CA SER A 50 -15.23 10.64 23.14
C SER A 50 -15.36 9.30 23.87
N SER A 51 -16.55 8.72 23.87
CA SER A 51 -16.76 7.38 24.42
C SER A 51 -15.98 6.32 23.66
N PHE A 52 -15.85 6.45 22.34
CA PHE A 52 -15.07 5.51 21.53
C PHE A 52 -13.56 5.65 21.79
N HIS A 53 -13.04 6.87 21.92
CA HIS A 53 -11.64 7.08 22.30
C HIS A 53 -11.29 6.46 23.67
N ARG A 54 -12.19 6.60 24.65
CA ARG A 54 -12.02 5.93 25.95
C ARG A 54 -12.00 4.41 25.79
N ASP A 55 -12.94 3.86 25.02
CA ASP A 55 -13.01 2.42 24.77
C ASP A 55 -11.75 1.87 24.07
N ILE A 56 -11.17 2.64 23.14
CA ILE A 56 -9.87 2.31 22.54
C ILE A 56 -8.82 2.24 23.65
N ALA A 57 -8.67 3.29 24.45
CA ALA A 57 -7.67 3.33 25.52
C ALA A 57 -7.80 2.16 26.51
N ASP A 58 -9.03 1.77 26.86
CA ASP A 58 -9.30 0.66 27.77
C ASP A 58 -8.90 -0.71 27.19
N HIS A 59 -8.87 -0.84 25.87
CA HIS A 59 -8.50 -2.08 25.18
C HIS A 59 -7.03 -2.14 24.75
N ILE A 60 -6.30 -1.03 24.77
CA ILE A 60 -4.88 -1.02 24.42
C ILE A 60 -4.03 -1.36 25.63
N SER A 61 -3.40 -2.53 25.59
CA SER A 61 -2.46 -2.98 26.61
C SER A 61 -1.02 -2.76 26.16
N ASN A 62 -0.13 -2.34 27.08
CA ASN A 62 1.32 -2.22 26.83
C ASN A 62 1.70 -1.39 25.58
N ALA A 63 0.87 -0.40 25.21
CA ALA A 63 1.02 0.39 23.99
C ALA A 63 1.08 -0.47 22.70
N TYR A 64 0.28 -1.54 22.64
CA TYR A 64 0.21 -2.44 21.50
C TYR A 64 -1.26 -2.79 21.17
N CYS A 65 -1.62 -2.66 19.90
CA CYS A 65 -2.91 -3.07 19.36
C CYS A 65 -2.68 -4.22 18.35
N ASP A 66 -2.98 -5.44 18.78
CA ASP A 66 -2.96 -6.61 17.91
C ASP A 66 -4.10 -6.57 16.87
N GLY A 67 -3.97 -7.37 15.81
CA GLY A 67 -4.97 -7.39 14.73
C GLY A 67 -6.38 -7.79 15.18
N ALA A 68 -6.51 -8.65 16.20
CA ALA A 68 -7.81 -9.09 16.72
C ALA A 68 -8.54 -7.97 17.46
N THR A 69 -7.80 -7.25 18.30
CA THR A 69 -8.25 -6.07 19.04
C THR A 69 -8.59 -4.94 18.08
N PHE A 70 -7.75 -4.69 17.08
CA PHE A 70 -8.02 -3.71 16.04
C PHE A 70 -9.33 -4.01 15.29
N ALA A 71 -9.53 -5.26 14.84
CA ALA A 71 -10.75 -5.66 14.16
C ALA A 71 -11.99 -5.57 15.05
N LYS A 72 -11.87 -5.86 16.36
CA LYS A 72 -12.95 -5.70 17.33
C LYS A 72 -13.32 -4.22 17.49
N LEU A 73 -12.33 -3.35 17.70
CA LEU A 73 -12.53 -1.90 17.85
C LEU A 73 -13.10 -1.29 16.58
N LEU A 74 -12.67 -1.74 15.40
CA LEU A 74 -13.19 -1.29 14.11
C LEU A 74 -14.69 -1.58 13.99
N ARG A 75 -15.12 -2.83 14.22
CA ARG A 75 -16.54 -3.20 14.19
C ARG A 75 -17.36 -2.41 15.21
N ARG A 76 -16.82 -2.23 16.41
CA ARG A 76 -17.49 -1.48 17.47
C ARG A 76 -17.64 0.00 17.13
N GLY A 77 -16.61 0.63 16.58
CA GLY A 77 -16.66 2.01 16.12
C GLY A 77 -17.64 2.21 14.97
N GLN A 78 -17.79 1.24 14.05
CA GLN A 78 -18.82 1.29 13.01
C GLN A 78 -20.23 1.30 13.62
N SER A 79 -20.50 0.42 14.59
CA SER A 79 -21.78 0.36 15.27
C SER A 79 -22.06 1.59 16.14
N MET A 80 -21.05 2.13 16.83
CA MET A 80 -21.21 3.25 17.76
C MET A 80 -21.29 4.61 17.07
N LEU A 81 -20.53 4.80 15.99
CA LEU A 81 -20.42 6.10 15.31
C LEU A 81 -21.30 6.18 14.05
N GLY A 82 -21.87 5.07 13.59
CA GLY A 82 -22.66 5.02 12.35
C GLY A 82 -21.83 5.32 11.10
N LEU A 83 -20.52 5.09 11.16
CA LEU A 83 -19.57 5.40 10.10
C LEU A 83 -19.18 4.16 9.31
N ASP A 84 -18.77 4.35 8.06
CA ASP A 84 -18.16 3.30 7.26
C ASP A 84 -16.79 2.87 7.82
N ALA A 85 -16.35 1.66 7.44
CA ALA A 85 -15.12 1.06 7.94
C ALA A 85 -13.89 1.95 7.71
N ARG A 86 -13.81 2.67 6.57
CA ARG A 86 -12.65 3.48 6.24
C ARG A 86 -12.52 4.68 7.18
N ARG A 87 -13.64 5.35 7.49
CA ARG A 87 -13.65 6.48 8.44
C ARG A 87 -13.33 6.02 9.86
N VAL A 88 -13.90 4.91 10.32
CA VAL A 88 -13.60 4.36 11.65
C VAL A 88 -12.14 3.92 11.74
N HIS A 89 -11.62 3.29 10.69
CA HIS A 89 -10.20 2.93 10.62
C HIS A 89 -9.29 4.16 10.79
N ALA A 90 -9.59 5.27 10.10
CA ALA A 90 -8.82 6.50 10.25
C ALA A 90 -8.88 7.06 11.68
N ILE A 91 -10.06 7.08 12.30
CA ILE A 91 -10.24 7.51 13.70
C ILE A 91 -9.42 6.62 14.64
N LEU A 92 -9.50 5.30 14.46
CA LEU A 92 -8.79 4.33 15.27
C LEU A 92 -7.27 4.50 15.12
N SER A 93 -6.75 4.62 13.89
CA SER A 93 -5.33 4.87 13.64
C SER A 93 -4.84 6.15 14.33
N MET A 94 -5.58 7.26 14.18
CA MET A 94 -5.23 8.54 14.83
C MET A 94 -5.26 8.44 16.36
N ALA A 95 -6.20 7.67 16.92
CA ALA A 95 -6.25 7.44 18.36
C ALA A 95 -5.05 6.63 18.86
N LEU A 96 -4.67 5.56 18.13
CA LEU A 96 -3.48 4.76 18.45
C LEU A 96 -2.19 5.59 18.38
N GLU A 97 -2.05 6.46 17.37
CA GLU A 97 -0.92 7.39 17.25
C GLU A 97 -0.82 8.32 18.47
N ARG A 98 -1.94 8.90 18.92
CA ARG A 98 -1.99 9.74 20.12
C ARG A 98 -1.65 8.99 21.41
N LEU A 99 -1.99 7.71 21.46
CA LEU A 99 -1.64 6.82 22.57
C LEU A 99 -0.20 6.30 22.47
N HIS A 100 0.56 6.67 21.43
CA HIS A 100 1.89 6.13 21.13
C HIS A 100 1.89 4.59 21.07
N ALA A 101 0.79 4.02 20.59
CA ALA A 101 0.54 2.58 20.53
C ALA A 101 0.86 2.02 19.15
N VAL A 102 1.43 0.82 19.13
CA VAL A 102 1.67 0.06 17.89
C VAL A 102 0.34 -0.36 17.28
N ASN A 103 0.16 -0.11 15.98
CA ASN A 103 -0.89 -0.72 15.18
C ASN A 103 -0.29 -1.91 14.42
N GLU A 104 -0.51 -3.13 14.90
CA GLU A 104 0.04 -4.34 14.30
C GLU A 104 -0.38 -4.49 12.83
N GLN A 105 -1.66 -4.25 12.53
CA GLN A 105 -2.17 -4.39 11.16
C GLN A 105 -1.46 -3.45 10.19
N ALA A 106 -1.27 -2.19 10.56
CA ALA A 106 -0.58 -1.22 9.71
C ALA A 106 0.89 -1.61 9.46
N LEU A 107 1.56 -2.18 10.45
CA LEU A 107 2.92 -2.69 10.29
C LEU A 107 2.98 -3.96 9.43
N LEU A 108 1.95 -4.83 9.50
CA LEU A 108 1.85 -6.00 8.62
C LEU A 108 1.60 -5.57 7.17
N ASP A 109 0.77 -4.57 6.95
CA ASP A 109 0.52 -4.02 5.60
C ASP A 109 1.80 -3.40 5.01
N GLU A 110 2.60 -2.74 5.84
CA GLU A 110 3.91 -2.23 5.42
C GLU A 110 4.91 -3.35 5.14
N LEU A 111 4.95 -4.40 5.98
CA LEU A 111 5.78 -5.56 5.75
C LEU A 111 5.41 -6.26 4.43
N ASP A 112 4.11 -6.42 4.16
CA ASP A 112 3.60 -6.98 2.90
C ASP A 112 4.07 -6.16 1.69
N ALA A 113 3.96 -4.84 1.76
CA ALA A 113 4.45 -3.94 0.71
C ALA A 113 5.97 -4.06 0.49
N LEU A 114 6.76 -4.12 1.56
CA LEU A 114 8.22 -4.32 1.47
C LEU A 114 8.58 -5.65 0.81
N LEU A 115 7.87 -6.73 1.18
CA LEU A 115 8.09 -8.04 0.59
C LEU A 115 7.72 -8.07 -0.88
N HIS A 116 6.65 -7.40 -1.29
CA HIS A 116 6.31 -7.24 -2.71
C HIS A 116 7.39 -6.50 -3.50
N VAL A 117 7.93 -5.41 -2.94
CA VAL A 117 9.04 -4.67 -3.55
C VAL A 117 10.26 -5.57 -3.81
N CYS A 118 10.61 -6.43 -2.85
CA CYS A 118 11.74 -7.34 -3.00
C CYS A 118 11.44 -8.51 -3.96
N THR A 119 10.23 -9.07 -3.89
CA THR A 119 9.97 -10.41 -4.45
C THR A 119 9.20 -10.40 -5.76
N ASP A 120 8.58 -9.31 -6.19
CA ASP A 120 7.70 -9.33 -7.36
C ASP A 120 8.44 -9.57 -8.69
N ALA A 121 9.71 -9.15 -8.78
CA ALA A 121 10.51 -9.38 -9.98
C ALA A 121 11.06 -10.81 -10.07
N GLU A 122 11.67 -11.33 -9.00
CA GLU A 122 12.43 -12.59 -9.04
C GLU A 122 11.81 -13.76 -8.26
N LYS A 123 10.75 -13.51 -7.48
CA LYS A 123 10.16 -14.46 -6.52
C LYS A 123 11.22 -15.10 -5.62
N LYS A 124 12.18 -14.27 -5.19
CA LYS A 124 13.27 -14.63 -4.29
C LYS A 124 13.39 -13.57 -3.21
N ILE A 125 13.80 -14.01 -2.04
CA ILE A 125 14.19 -13.11 -0.95
C ILE A 125 15.53 -13.59 -0.40
N ASP A 126 16.52 -12.70 -0.37
CA ASP A 126 17.79 -12.99 0.24
C ASP A 126 17.77 -12.73 1.76
N LYS A 127 18.80 -13.20 2.47
CA LYS A 127 18.89 -13.06 3.92
C LYS A 127 18.94 -11.59 4.37
N LYS A 128 19.56 -10.72 3.58
CA LYS A 128 19.69 -9.31 3.89
C LYS A 128 18.33 -8.63 3.75
N GLU A 129 17.63 -8.84 2.64
CA GLU A 129 16.28 -8.30 2.40
C GLU A 129 15.30 -8.73 3.49
N ARG A 130 15.35 -10.01 3.91
CA ARG A 130 14.56 -10.50 5.04
C ARG A 130 14.87 -9.76 6.35
N ILE A 131 16.15 -9.58 6.67
CA ILE A 131 16.58 -8.87 7.89
C ILE A 131 16.15 -7.40 7.82
N ASP A 132 16.35 -6.74 6.68
CA ASP A 132 16.00 -5.34 6.47
C ASP A 132 14.48 -5.13 6.62
N ALA A 133 13.66 -6.02 6.06
CA ALA A 133 12.21 -6.01 6.22
C ALA A 133 11.79 -6.19 7.69
N LEU A 134 12.36 -7.17 8.40
CA LEU A 134 12.11 -7.38 9.83
C LEU A 134 12.49 -6.17 10.67
N GLN A 135 13.68 -5.61 10.44
CA GLN A 135 14.16 -4.45 11.19
C GLN A 135 13.28 -3.23 10.98
N THR A 136 12.71 -3.08 9.78
CA THR A 136 11.85 -1.94 9.46
C THR A 136 10.58 -1.91 10.33
N VAL A 137 10.00 -3.07 10.63
CA VAL A 137 8.72 -3.16 11.39
C VAL A 137 8.90 -3.51 12.87
N CYS A 138 9.96 -4.23 13.23
CA CYS A 138 10.23 -4.63 14.61
C CYS A 138 10.97 -3.55 15.42
N LYS A 139 11.64 -2.60 14.76
CA LYS A 139 12.29 -1.47 15.44
C LYS A 139 11.23 -0.44 15.84
N ALA A 140 11.33 0.06 17.07
CA ALA A 140 10.48 1.15 17.53
C ALA A 140 10.67 2.40 16.65
N ARG A 141 9.56 2.97 16.18
CA ARG A 141 9.55 4.20 15.40
C ARG A 141 9.59 5.43 16.31
N PRO A 142 10.05 6.59 15.81
CA PRO A 142 9.90 7.85 16.52
C PRO A 142 8.44 8.05 16.95
N GLY A 143 8.21 8.28 18.24
CA GLY A 143 6.87 8.48 18.79
C GLY A 143 6.09 7.20 19.11
N VAL A 144 6.69 6.01 19.04
CA VAL A 144 6.04 4.76 19.49
C VAL A 144 6.98 4.02 20.45
N LYS A 145 6.44 3.44 21.52
CA LYS A 145 7.26 2.83 22.58
C LYS A 145 7.98 1.54 22.15
N LYS A 146 7.42 0.80 21.19
CA LYS A 146 7.89 -0.52 20.73
C LYS A 146 7.63 -0.67 19.23
N GLY A 147 8.28 -1.64 18.60
CA GLY A 147 7.91 -2.11 17.26
C GLY A 147 7.02 -3.35 17.33
N MET A 148 6.78 -3.97 16.17
CA MET A 148 6.07 -5.25 16.07
C MET A 148 6.80 -6.38 16.82
N ASP A 149 6.04 -7.36 17.31
CA ASP A 149 6.61 -8.61 17.83
C ASP A 149 7.38 -9.35 16.71
N PRO A 150 8.70 -9.61 16.88
CA PRO A 150 9.49 -10.34 15.90
C PRO A 150 8.93 -11.71 15.50
N ALA A 151 8.31 -12.44 16.44
CA ALA A 151 7.75 -13.76 16.16
C ALA A 151 6.55 -13.68 15.20
N ILE A 152 5.74 -12.63 15.32
CA ILE A 152 4.61 -12.37 14.43
C ILE A 152 5.12 -11.97 13.04
N ALA A 153 6.10 -11.07 12.98
CA ALA A 153 6.70 -10.63 11.72
C ALA A 153 7.37 -11.79 10.97
N GLU A 154 8.14 -12.65 11.66
CA GLU A 154 8.78 -13.82 11.05
C GLU A 154 7.77 -14.83 10.51
N ARG A 155 6.70 -15.09 11.27
CA ARG A 155 5.61 -15.94 10.82
C ARG A 155 4.95 -15.36 9.58
N PHE A 156 4.69 -14.05 9.57
CA PHE A 156 4.10 -13.37 8.42
C PHE A 156 4.95 -13.50 7.16
N ILE A 157 6.27 -13.28 7.25
CA ILE A 157 7.19 -13.48 6.11
C ILE A 157 7.13 -14.93 5.61
N THR A 158 7.12 -15.90 6.52
CA THR A 158 7.04 -17.32 6.16
C THR A 158 5.74 -17.64 5.42
N ASP A 159 4.61 -17.15 5.94
CA ASP A 159 3.29 -17.33 5.33
C ASP A 159 3.18 -16.58 3.99
N PHE A 160 3.78 -15.40 3.86
CA PHE A 160 3.88 -14.66 2.60
C PHE A 160 4.68 -15.46 1.56
N CYS A 161 5.86 -15.95 1.93
CA CYS A 161 6.72 -16.71 1.01
C CYS A 161 6.03 -17.98 0.51
N ARG A 162 5.32 -18.69 1.40
CA ARG A 162 4.49 -19.84 1.04
C ARG A 162 3.39 -19.49 0.05
N ARG A 163 2.57 -18.49 0.39
CA ARG A 163 1.43 -18.08 -0.44
C ARG A 163 1.86 -17.59 -1.83
N ASN A 164 3.01 -16.92 -1.91
CA ASN A 164 3.51 -16.32 -3.14
C ASN A 164 4.59 -17.15 -3.86
N SER A 165 4.87 -18.38 -3.39
CA SER A 165 5.91 -19.26 -3.93
C SER A 165 7.30 -18.60 -4.01
N VAL A 166 7.62 -17.74 -3.05
CA VAL A 166 8.92 -17.05 -2.95
C VAL A 166 9.95 -18.03 -2.39
N ARG A 167 11.13 -18.04 -3.00
CA ARG A 167 12.26 -18.86 -2.56
C ARG A 167 13.17 -18.06 -1.62
N GLU A 168 13.51 -18.62 -0.49
CA GLU A 168 14.52 -18.08 0.41
C GLU A 168 15.89 -18.67 0.11
N ARG A 169 16.94 -17.85 0.24
CA ARG A 169 18.32 -18.31 0.09
C ARG A 169 18.69 -19.30 1.20
N SER A 170 19.04 -20.53 0.82
CA SER A 170 19.49 -21.60 1.70
C SER A 170 20.97 -21.90 1.47
N GLY A 171 21.83 -21.50 2.42
CA GLY A 171 23.28 -21.70 2.34
C GLY A 171 24.00 -20.78 1.35
N LEU A 172 25.22 -21.14 0.94
CA LEU A 172 26.02 -20.29 0.03
C LEU A 172 25.45 -20.18 -1.39
N TRP A 173 24.78 -21.23 -1.89
CA TRP A 173 24.39 -21.35 -3.32
C TRP A 173 22.95 -21.84 -3.58
N GLY A 174 22.19 -22.23 -2.55
CA GLY A 174 20.87 -22.83 -2.72
C GLY A 174 19.72 -21.84 -2.55
N TRP A 175 18.58 -22.15 -3.18
CA TRP A 175 17.29 -21.49 -2.98
C TRP A 175 16.26 -22.54 -2.58
N LYS A 176 15.48 -22.30 -1.53
CA LYS A 176 14.46 -23.23 -1.04
C LYS A 176 13.12 -22.51 -0.87
N VAL A 177 12.04 -23.16 -1.27
CA VAL A 177 10.68 -22.69 -0.98
C VAL A 177 10.37 -23.01 0.49
N LEU A 178 9.88 -22.00 1.22
CA LEU A 178 9.49 -22.12 2.64
C LEU A 178 8.16 -22.85 2.84
#